data_AF-A0A6I9W7F3-F1
#
_entry.id   AF-A0A6I9W7F3-F1
#
_cell.length_a   1.000
_cell.length_b   1.000
_cell.length_c   1.000
_cell.angle_alpha   90.00
_cell.angle_beta   90.00
_cell.angle_gamma   90.00
#
_symmetry.space_group_name_H-M   'P 1'
#
loop_
_entity.id
_entity.type
_entity.pdbx_description
1 polymer ?
#
loop_
_entity_poly.entity_id
_entity_poly.type
_entity_poly.pdbx_seq_one_letter_code
_entity_poly.pdbx_strand_id
1 'polypeptide(L)'
;MAEIDLTPEQDGGVLKKIIKEGVGDETPSNGCKVKVHYTGTLLDGTKFDSSRDREKPFKFDLGRSSVIKGWDIGVASMKKGEIAVLTCSPKYAYGDNGSPPLIPAEATLQFEIELLEWHGEDLSPGKDKSIQRFQITAGKNYDNPGEGSNVKIHIVGKYNDQVFEDRDVEFILGEGEGVGIVEGVEIALQRFLSGEKSRLLIKSKYAFKEQGNPDYNIPPNADVEYEVELQNFEKETSIWSMKASEKIEQARMQKEKATKYLTSDKIQLAIKVLPKVHKYLNVAADFENDPDLKKERDNLLIATHLNLALCYQKIDEPYLAKNECIKALEVDPLNEKALFRKGLANIRLGSPEVAIKDFQEVLKIQPKNTAASKQILICQSLIKKQLDKEKKLYANMFDKFAQEDKQKEEQKLKEQPDVMHGTLGEWGQEERPGGRDATAFEKENPNILMLNANGSGEFKNM
;
A
#
# COMPACT_ATOMS: atom_id res chain seq x y z
N MET A 1 -47.13 -27.36 -10.99
CA MET A 1 -45.77 -27.68 -10.53
C MET A 1 -45.85 -28.12 -9.09
N ALA A 2 -45.12 -29.17 -8.72
CA ALA A 2 -45.12 -29.71 -7.36
C ALA A 2 -44.35 -28.79 -6.40
N GLU A 3 -44.76 -28.77 -5.14
CA GLU A 3 -44.00 -28.12 -4.07
C GLU A 3 -42.85 -29.03 -3.64
N ILE A 4 -41.68 -28.44 -3.38
CA ILE A 4 -40.47 -29.14 -2.96
C ILE A 4 -40.19 -28.77 -1.52
N ASP A 5 -40.03 -29.75 -0.63
CA ASP A 5 -39.60 -29.51 0.74
C ASP A 5 -38.08 -29.32 0.80
N LEU A 6 -37.66 -28.13 1.21
CA LEU A 6 -36.26 -27.74 1.30
C LEU A 6 -35.64 -27.97 2.68
N THR A 7 -36.43 -28.42 3.65
CA THR A 7 -35.91 -28.62 5.01
C THR A 7 -34.97 -29.83 5.07
N PRO A 8 -33.85 -29.74 5.80
CA PRO A 8 -32.95 -30.88 5.97
C PRO A 8 -33.65 -32.11 6.57
N GLU A 9 -34.58 -31.87 7.50
CA GLU A 9 -35.37 -32.92 8.16
C GLU A 9 -36.58 -33.41 7.36
N GLN A 10 -36.87 -32.80 6.20
CA GLN A 10 -38.06 -33.07 5.38
C GLN A 10 -39.36 -32.99 6.22
N ASP A 11 -39.46 -31.94 7.05
CA ASP A 11 -40.56 -31.73 8.00
C ASP A 11 -41.71 -30.88 7.44
N GLY A 12 -41.67 -30.55 6.15
CA GLY A 12 -42.63 -29.68 5.45
C GLY A 12 -42.55 -28.21 5.88
N GLY A 13 -41.51 -27.83 6.64
CA GLY A 13 -41.45 -26.52 7.26
C GLY A 13 -41.12 -25.36 6.30
N VAL A 14 -40.49 -25.66 5.16
CA VAL A 14 -40.14 -24.70 4.10
C VAL A 14 -40.41 -25.35 2.74
N LEU A 15 -41.56 -25.03 2.15
CA LEU A 15 -41.96 -25.55 0.84
C LEU A 15 -41.67 -24.51 -0.24
N LYS A 16 -41.04 -24.93 -1.33
CA LYS A 16 -40.72 -24.09 -2.48
C LYS A 16 -41.53 -24.49 -3.70
N LYS A 17 -42.09 -23.49 -4.39
CA LYS A 17 -42.74 -23.64 -5.69
C LYS A 17 -42.13 -22.65 -6.67
N ILE A 18 -41.49 -23.16 -7.73
CA ILE A 18 -40.93 -22.32 -8.79
C ILE A 18 -42.08 -21.78 -9.64
N ILE A 19 -42.09 -20.46 -9.83
CA ILE A 19 -43.02 -19.72 -10.70
C ILE A 19 -42.34 -19.42 -12.04
N LYS A 20 -41.05 -19.04 -11.99
CA LYS A 20 -40.20 -18.81 -13.15
C LYS A 20 -38.82 -19.37 -12.88
N GLU A 21 -38.33 -20.20 -13.79
CA GLU A 21 -36.98 -20.75 -13.73
C GLU A 21 -35.92 -19.65 -13.84
N GLY A 22 -34.83 -19.83 -13.09
CA GLY A 22 -33.63 -19.00 -13.20
C GLY A 22 -32.70 -19.47 -14.33
N VAL A 23 -31.54 -18.82 -14.44
CA VAL A 23 -30.49 -19.15 -15.40
C VAL A 23 -29.23 -19.66 -14.70
N GLY A 24 -28.49 -20.52 -15.40
CA GLY A 24 -27.27 -21.16 -14.89
C GLY A 24 -27.57 -22.27 -13.88
N ASP A 25 -26.50 -22.84 -13.32
CA ASP A 25 -26.58 -23.93 -12.33
C ASP A 25 -26.04 -23.54 -10.95
N GLU A 26 -25.49 -22.33 -10.81
CA GLU A 26 -25.02 -21.82 -9.53
C GLU A 26 -26.17 -21.29 -8.65
N THR A 27 -26.02 -21.48 -7.34
CA THR A 27 -26.87 -20.89 -6.30
C THR A 27 -25.99 -20.18 -5.26
N PRO A 28 -26.52 -19.21 -4.50
CA PRO A 28 -25.74 -18.50 -3.49
C PRO A 28 -25.41 -19.41 -2.30
N SER A 29 -24.15 -19.42 -1.88
CA SER A 29 -23.69 -20.10 -0.66
C SER A 29 -23.85 -19.25 0.59
N ASN A 30 -23.72 -19.84 1.77
CA ASN A 30 -23.64 -19.11 3.03
C ASN A 30 -22.54 -18.02 2.97
N GLY A 31 -22.84 -16.84 3.54
CA GLY A 31 -22.00 -15.65 3.50
C GLY A 31 -22.16 -14.80 2.24
N CYS A 32 -22.83 -15.28 1.19
CA CYS A 32 -23.12 -14.47 0.01
C CYS A 32 -24.01 -13.27 0.35
N LYS A 33 -23.70 -12.13 -0.27
CA LYS A 33 -24.57 -10.96 -0.23
C LYS A 33 -25.58 -11.06 -1.36
N VAL A 34 -26.82 -11.39 -1.01
CA VAL A 34 -27.90 -11.62 -1.95
C VAL A 34 -28.76 -10.37 -2.11
N LYS A 35 -29.36 -10.21 -3.28
CA LYS A 35 -30.29 -9.13 -3.59
C LYS A 35 -31.55 -9.70 -4.21
N VAL A 36 -32.69 -9.39 -3.61
CA VAL A 36 -33.98 -9.95 -4.00
C VAL A 36 -35.04 -8.87 -4.14
N HIS A 37 -36.03 -9.16 -4.96
CA HIS A 37 -37.37 -8.62 -4.75
C HIS A 37 -38.24 -9.67 -4.07
N TYR A 38 -39.17 -9.22 -3.25
CA TYR A 38 -40.15 -10.09 -2.60
C TYR A 38 -41.47 -9.37 -2.32
N THR A 39 -42.50 -10.18 -2.13
CA THR A 39 -43.79 -9.83 -1.52
C THR A 39 -44.15 -10.93 -0.52
N GLY A 40 -44.41 -10.55 0.74
CA GLY A 40 -44.82 -11.43 1.82
C GLY A 40 -46.31 -11.29 2.14
N THR A 41 -47.00 -12.43 2.22
CA THR A 41 -48.43 -12.53 2.52
C THR A 41 -48.71 -13.59 3.59
N LEU A 42 -49.79 -13.40 4.35
CA LEU A 42 -50.41 -14.47 5.14
C LEU A 42 -51.11 -15.47 4.19
N LEU A 43 -51.49 -16.64 4.70
CA LEU A 43 -52.20 -17.66 3.91
C LEU A 43 -53.58 -17.20 3.40
N ASP A 44 -54.19 -16.21 4.04
CA ASP A 44 -55.44 -15.60 3.58
C ASP A 44 -55.23 -14.58 2.43
N GLY A 45 -53.99 -14.35 2.00
CA GLY A 45 -53.60 -13.40 0.97
C GLY A 45 -53.30 -11.99 1.47
N THR A 46 -53.45 -11.71 2.77
CA THR A 46 -53.13 -10.40 3.36
C THR A 46 -51.65 -10.10 3.20
N LYS A 47 -51.31 -9.10 2.37
CA LYS A 47 -49.95 -8.61 2.19
C LYS A 47 -49.50 -7.83 3.42
N PHE A 48 -48.43 -8.27 4.07
CA PHE A 48 -47.84 -7.58 5.21
C PHE A 48 -46.57 -6.79 4.86
N ASP A 49 -45.86 -7.18 3.80
CA ASP A 49 -44.63 -6.50 3.38
C ASP A 49 -44.30 -6.75 1.90
N SER A 50 -43.71 -5.78 1.21
CA SER A 50 -43.16 -5.95 -0.14
C SER A 50 -42.04 -4.96 -0.43
N SER A 51 -40.95 -5.48 -1.00
CA SER A 51 -39.88 -4.64 -1.56
C SER A 51 -40.28 -3.91 -2.84
N ARG A 52 -41.28 -4.42 -3.58
CA ARG A 52 -41.72 -3.83 -4.85
C ARG A 52 -42.54 -2.56 -4.60
N ASP A 53 -43.35 -2.55 -3.54
CA ASP A 53 -44.07 -1.35 -3.08
C ASP A 53 -43.11 -0.20 -2.69
N ARG A 54 -41.87 -0.54 -2.33
CA ARG A 54 -40.80 0.42 -2.00
C ARG A 54 -39.90 0.77 -3.19
N GLU A 55 -40.12 0.14 -4.35
CA GLU A 55 -39.29 0.28 -5.56
C GLU A 55 -37.78 0.04 -5.31
N LYS A 56 -37.44 -0.69 -4.24
CA LYS A 56 -36.05 -0.88 -3.81
C LYS A 56 -35.81 -2.35 -3.44
N PRO A 57 -34.89 -3.03 -4.13
CA PRO A 57 -34.49 -4.40 -3.78
C PRO A 57 -33.97 -4.51 -2.36
N PHE A 58 -34.26 -5.63 -1.71
CA PHE A 58 -33.75 -5.95 -0.39
C PHE A 58 -32.43 -6.70 -0.52
N LYS A 59 -31.46 -6.35 0.34
CA LYS A 59 -30.12 -6.96 0.36
C LYS A 59 -29.85 -7.50 1.76
N PHE A 60 -29.37 -8.73 1.84
CA PHE A 60 -29.00 -9.35 3.11
C PHE A 60 -27.83 -10.33 2.92
N ASP A 61 -27.21 -10.74 4.01
CA ASP A 61 -26.16 -11.74 4.03
C ASP A 61 -26.76 -13.12 4.32
N LEU A 62 -26.67 -14.03 3.35
CA LEU A 62 -27.30 -15.35 3.38
C LEU A 62 -26.64 -16.26 4.42
N GLY A 63 -27.44 -17.02 5.17
CA GLY A 63 -26.93 -18.01 6.14
C GLY A 63 -26.31 -17.37 7.38
N ARG A 64 -26.59 -16.09 7.64
CA ARG A 64 -26.16 -15.36 8.85
C ARG A 64 -27.32 -14.98 9.77
N SER A 65 -28.48 -15.63 9.60
CA SER A 65 -29.68 -15.34 10.39
C SER A 65 -30.08 -13.86 10.38
N SER A 66 -29.76 -13.17 9.27
CA SER A 66 -30.19 -11.78 9.03
C SER A 66 -31.65 -11.69 8.58
N VAL A 67 -32.23 -12.85 8.24
CA VAL A 67 -33.61 -13.06 7.82
C VAL A 67 -34.14 -14.31 8.53
N ILE A 68 -35.43 -14.60 8.38
CA ILE A 68 -36.04 -15.82 8.92
C ILE A 68 -35.37 -17.08 8.35
N LYS A 69 -35.36 -18.18 9.12
CA LYS A 69 -34.70 -19.44 8.72
C LYS A 69 -35.19 -19.97 7.37
N GLY A 70 -36.49 -19.81 7.08
CA GLY A 70 -37.08 -20.23 5.82
C GLY A 70 -36.51 -19.49 4.60
N TRP A 71 -36.09 -18.22 4.77
CA TRP A 71 -35.41 -17.48 3.72
C TRP A 71 -33.97 -17.94 3.53
N ASP A 72 -33.24 -18.18 4.63
CA ASP A 72 -31.86 -18.70 4.54
C ASP A 72 -31.83 -20.04 3.78
N ILE A 73 -32.80 -20.94 4.04
CA ILE A 73 -32.94 -22.21 3.31
C ILE A 73 -33.43 -21.99 1.88
N GLY A 74 -34.50 -21.21 1.72
CA GLY A 74 -35.18 -21.05 0.44
C GLY A 74 -34.34 -20.34 -0.60
N VAL A 75 -33.73 -19.20 -0.25
CA VAL A 75 -32.93 -18.39 -1.18
C VAL A 75 -31.63 -19.10 -1.56
N ALA A 76 -31.04 -19.92 -0.68
CA ALA A 76 -29.88 -20.74 -1.00
C ALA A 76 -30.14 -21.79 -2.11
N SER A 77 -31.42 -22.14 -2.34
CA SER A 77 -31.82 -23.07 -3.40
C SER A 77 -32.14 -22.38 -4.74
N MET A 78 -32.16 -21.05 -4.80
CA MET A 78 -32.63 -20.30 -5.96
C MET A 78 -31.49 -20.02 -6.95
N LYS A 79 -31.82 -20.12 -8.25
CA LYS A 79 -30.94 -19.70 -9.36
C LYS A 79 -31.10 -18.21 -9.67
N LYS A 80 -30.13 -17.63 -10.38
CA LYS A 80 -30.20 -16.21 -10.78
C LYS A 80 -31.43 -15.95 -11.65
N GLY A 81 -32.22 -14.93 -11.29
CA GLY A 81 -33.45 -14.55 -12.00
C GLY A 81 -34.66 -15.44 -11.75
N GLU A 82 -34.52 -16.45 -10.88
CA GLU A 82 -35.63 -17.34 -10.49
C GLU A 82 -36.68 -16.57 -9.69
N ILE A 83 -37.95 -16.87 -9.94
CA ILE A 83 -39.08 -16.43 -9.11
C ILE A 83 -39.70 -17.67 -8.48
N ALA A 84 -39.76 -17.71 -7.16
CA ALA A 84 -40.34 -18.83 -6.42
C ALA A 84 -41.22 -18.33 -5.27
N VAL A 85 -42.25 -19.11 -4.95
CA VAL A 85 -43.04 -18.96 -3.73
C VAL A 85 -42.46 -19.87 -2.65
N LEU A 86 -42.11 -19.30 -1.51
CA LEU A 86 -41.72 -20.02 -0.30
C LEU A 86 -42.85 -19.98 0.71
N THR A 87 -43.35 -21.15 1.10
CA THR A 87 -44.30 -21.31 2.23
C THR A 87 -43.51 -21.73 3.45
N CYS A 88 -43.43 -20.86 4.46
CA CYS A 88 -42.63 -21.05 5.66
C CYS A 88 -43.56 -21.25 6.86
N SER A 89 -43.48 -22.40 7.51
CA SER A 89 -44.15 -22.66 8.77
C SER A 89 -43.60 -21.78 9.90
N PRO A 90 -44.32 -21.64 11.03
CA PRO A 90 -43.92 -20.74 12.12
C PRO A 90 -42.51 -21.03 12.66
N LYS A 91 -42.15 -22.32 12.77
CA LYS A 91 -40.83 -22.79 13.22
C LYS A 91 -39.66 -22.22 12.39
N TYR A 92 -39.90 -21.95 11.10
CA TYR A 92 -38.93 -21.39 10.16
C TYR A 92 -39.20 -19.90 9.84
N ALA A 93 -40.21 -19.30 10.46
CA ALA A 93 -40.59 -17.89 10.34
C ALA A 93 -40.41 -17.16 11.67
N TYR A 94 -41.50 -16.67 12.29
CA TYR A 94 -41.49 -15.87 13.52
C TYR A 94 -41.93 -16.63 14.79
N GLY A 95 -42.23 -17.93 14.65
CA GLY A 95 -42.61 -18.81 15.77
C GLY A 95 -43.85 -18.36 16.54
N ASP A 96 -43.94 -18.80 17.79
CA ASP A 96 -45.09 -18.63 18.68
C ASP A 96 -45.37 -17.17 19.03
N ASN A 97 -44.36 -16.30 18.93
CA ASN A 97 -44.51 -14.88 19.25
C ASN A 97 -45.00 -14.04 18.06
N GLY A 98 -44.82 -14.53 16.84
CA GLY A 98 -45.08 -13.75 15.63
C GLY A 98 -44.20 -12.49 15.55
N SER A 99 -44.69 -11.48 14.82
CA SER A 99 -44.14 -10.11 14.82
C SER A 99 -45.30 -9.10 14.80
N PRO A 100 -45.96 -8.87 15.96
CA PRO A 100 -47.10 -7.99 16.05
C PRO A 100 -46.77 -6.53 15.64
N PRO A 101 -47.75 -5.77 15.10
CA PRO A 101 -49.13 -6.17 14.85
C PRO A 101 -49.35 -6.89 13.50
N LEU A 102 -48.33 -6.97 12.64
CA LEU A 102 -48.48 -7.40 11.25
C LEU A 102 -48.48 -8.92 11.08
N ILE A 103 -47.72 -9.64 11.91
CA ILE A 103 -47.57 -11.09 11.81
C ILE A 103 -48.07 -11.71 13.12
N PRO A 104 -49.18 -12.47 13.08
CA PRO A 104 -49.71 -13.17 14.26
C PRO A 104 -48.75 -14.23 14.81
N ALA A 105 -49.01 -14.64 16.05
CA ALA A 105 -48.44 -15.84 16.65
C ALA A 105 -48.71 -17.08 15.77
N GLU A 106 -47.74 -17.99 15.68
CA GLU A 106 -47.86 -19.26 14.94
C GLU A 106 -48.32 -19.11 13.48
N ALA A 107 -48.00 -17.98 12.84
CA ALA A 107 -48.39 -17.72 11.46
C ALA A 107 -47.49 -18.45 10.44
N THR A 108 -48.12 -19.19 9.52
CA THR A 108 -47.48 -19.66 8.28
C THR A 108 -47.47 -18.52 7.27
N LEU A 109 -46.31 -18.24 6.69
CA LEU A 109 -46.10 -17.12 5.77
C LEU A 109 -45.81 -17.62 4.36
N GLN A 110 -46.30 -16.89 3.36
CA GLN A 110 -45.92 -17.09 1.97
C GLN A 110 -45.11 -15.90 1.48
N PHE A 111 -44.02 -16.19 0.77
CA PHE A 111 -43.18 -15.18 0.14
C PHE A 111 -42.99 -15.52 -1.33
N GLU A 112 -43.47 -14.66 -2.22
CA GLU A 112 -42.99 -14.66 -3.60
C GLU A 112 -41.66 -13.89 -3.63
N ILE A 113 -40.58 -14.58 -4.02
CA ILE A 113 -39.23 -14.02 -4.05
C ILE A 113 -38.68 -14.12 -5.48
N GLU A 114 -38.07 -13.05 -5.95
CA GLU A 114 -37.26 -12.99 -7.17
C GLU A 114 -35.79 -12.79 -6.79
N LEU A 115 -34.93 -13.75 -7.10
CA LEU A 115 -33.48 -13.64 -6.86
C LEU A 115 -32.82 -12.86 -8.00
N LEU A 116 -32.44 -11.61 -7.75
CA LEU A 116 -31.91 -10.72 -8.79
C LEU A 116 -30.41 -10.98 -9.05
N GLU A 117 -29.61 -10.98 -7.99
CA GLU A 117 -28.16 -11.18 -8.05
C GLU A 117 -27.61 -11.57 -6.68
N TRP A 118 -26.41 -12.13 -6.66
CA TRP A 118 -25.61 -12.26 -5.44
C TRP A 118 -24.14 -12.03 -5.74
N HIS A 119 -23.39 -11.81 -4.67
CA HIS A 119 -21.94 -11.75 -4.68
C HIS A 119 -21.38 -12.61 -3.55
N GLY A 120 -20.20 -13.17 -3.74
CA GLY A 120 -19.47 -13.83 -2.66
C GLY A 120 -19.16 -12.88 -1.51
N GLU A 121 -18.85 -13.43 -0.35
CA GLU A 121 -18.40 -12.65 0.80
C GLU A 121 -17.11 -11.92 0.44
N ASP A 122 -17.09 -10.60 0.67
CA ASP A 122 -15.94 -9.77 0.34
C ASP A 122 -14.86 -9.83 1.43
N LEU A 123 -13.78 -10.57 1.14
CA LEU A 123 -12.62 -10.73 2.00
C LEU A 123 -11.51 -9.72 1.71
N SER A 124 -11.68 -8.85 0.71
CA SER A 124 -10.67 -7.87 0.37
C SER A 124 -10.43 -6.87 1.52
N PRO A 125 -9.18 -6.46 1.78
CA PRO A 125 -8.88 -5.43 2.78
C PRO A 125 -9.63 -4.12 2.54
N GLY A 126 -9.78 -3.73 1.26
CA GLY A 126 -10.45 -2.49 0.85
C GLY A 126 -11.97 -2.58 0.71
N LYS A 127 -12.59 -3.74 0.94
CA LYS A 127 -14.03 -3.98 0.72
C LYS A 127 -14.50 -3.59 -0.69
N ASP A 128 -13.68 -3.92 -1.68
CA ASP A 128 -13.91 -3.61 -3.09
C ASP A 128 -14.19 -4.85 -3.96
N LYS A 129 -14.59 -5.96 -3.32
CA LYS A 129 -14.98 -7.23 -3.96
C LYS A 129 -13.88 -7.89 -4.77
N SER A 130 -12.63 -7.54 -4.50
CA SER A 130 -11.50 -8.10 -5.23
C SER A 130 -11.06 -9.49 -4.76
N ILE A 131 -11.54 -9.93 -3.60
CA ILE A 131 -11.41 -11.30 -3.11
C ILE A 131 -12.80 -11.69 -2.63
N GLN A 132 -13.51 -12.51 -3.41
CA GLN A 132 -14.84 -12.97 -3.08
C GLN A 132 -14.82 -14.45 -2.71
N ARG A 133 -15.38 -14.79 -1.55
CA ARG A 133 -15.51 -16.16 -1.08
C ARG A 133 -16.93 -16.69 -1.30
N PHE A 134 -17.01 -17.92 -1.80
CA PHE A 134 -18.21 -18.72 -1.91
C PHE A 134 -17.95 -20.04 -1.18
N GLN A 135 -18.60 -20.25 -0.04
CA GLN A 135 -18.34 -21.42 0.80
C GLN A 135 -18.96 -22.67 0.19
N ILE A 136 -18.16 -23.72 -0.02
CA ILE A 136 -18.62 -25.02 -0.52
C ILE A 136 -18.92 -25.95 0.65
N THR A 137 -18.01 -26.03 1.61
CA THR A 137 -18.15 -26.82 2.83
C THR A 137 -17.76 -25.97 4.02
N ALA A 138 -18.65 -25.85 4.99
CA ALA A 138 -18.38 -25.11 6.21
C ALA A 138 -17.27 -25.79 7.03
N GLY A 139 -16.30 -25.01 7.50
CA GLY A 139 -15.30 -25.52 8.42
C GLY A 139 -15.85 -25.70 9.83
N LYS A 140 -15.03 -26.37 10.65
CA LYS A 140 -15.29 -26.72 12.04
C LYS A 140 -14.42 -25.86 12.95
N ASN A 141 -14.87 -25.73 14.20
CA ASN A 141 -14.22 -24.95 15.26
C ASN A 141 -14.25 -23.44 14.97
N TYR A 142 -14.38 -22.61 15.99
CA TYR A 142 -14.49 -21.14 15.84
C TYR A 142 -13.14 -20.44 15.68
N ASP A 143 -12.11 -21.17 15.27
CA ASP A 143 -10.75 -20.67 15.20
C ASP A 143 -10.23 -20.61 13.76
N ASN A 144 -9.46 -19.56 13.47
CA ASN A 144 -8.88 -19.29 12.17
C ASN A 144 -7.36 -19.10 12.28
N PRO A 145 -6.62 -19.35 11.20
CA PRO A 145 -5.18 -19.14 11.19
C PRO A 145 -4.86 -17.63 11.13
N GLY A 146 -3.98 -17.18 12.01
CA GLY A 146 -3.42 -15.83 11.96
C GLY A 146 -2.12 -15.76 11.15
N GLU A 147 -1.63 -14.54 10.88
CA GLU A 147 -0.29 -14.36 10.30
C GLU A 147 0.77 -15.11 11.14
N GLY A 148 1.66 -15.83 10.47
CA GLY A 148 2.67 -16.69 11.13
C GLY A 148 2.20 -18.10 11.47
N SER A 149 0.91 -18.43 11.32
CA SER A 149 0.42 -19.81 11.50
C SER A 149 0.94 -20.73 10.40
N ASN A 150 1.27 -21.97 10.72
CA ASN A 150 1.55 -23.01 9.75
C ASN A 150 0.21 -23.57 9.24
N VAL A 151 -0.05 -23.50 7.94
CA VAL A 151 -1.29 -23.97 7.32
C VAL A 151 -1.00 -25.10 6.35
N LYS A 152 -1.85 -26.12 6.36
CA LYS A 152 -1.88 -27.17 5.35
C LYS A 152 -3.17 -27.04 4.55
N ILE A 153 -3.02 -26.83 3.24
CA ILE A 153 -4.16 -26.63 2.35
C ILE A 153 -4.07 -27.56 1.15
N HIS A 154 -5.22 -27.86 0.58
CA HIS A 154 -5.33 -28.34 -0.79
C HIS A 154 -5.81 -27.17 -1.66
N ILE A 155 -5.14 -26.92 -2.78
CA ILE A 155 -5.44 -25.79 -3.67
C ILE A 155 -5.62 -26.25 -5.10
N VAL A 156 -6.68 -25.77 -5.73
CA VAL A 156 -6.95 -25.95 -7.17
C VAL A 156 -7.13 -24.58 -7.79
N GLY A 157 -6.20 -24.18 -8.65
CA GLY A 157 -6.24 -22.90 -9.39
C GLY A 157 -6.82 -23.07 -10.78
N LYS A 158 -7.76 -22.20 -11.14
CA LYS A 158 -8.48 -22.19 -12.43
C LYS A 158 -8.40 -20.83 -13.12
N TYR A 159 -8.19 -20.86 -14.43
CA TYR A 159 -8.29 -19.68 -15.30
C TYR A 159 -9.04 -20.06 -16.57
N ASN A 160 -10.12 -19.33 -16.90
CA ASN A 160 -11.04 -19.69 -18.00
C ASN A 160 -11.45 -21.17 -17.99
N ASP A 161 -11.86 -21.67 -16.82
CA ASP A 161 -12.25 -23.06 -16.55
C ASP A 161 -11.15 -24.12 -16.74
N GLN A 162 -9.91 -23.71 -17.07
CA GLN A 162 -8.75 -24.61 -17.13
C GLN A 162 -8.01 -24.62 -15.80
N VAL A 163 -7.80 -25.82 -15.26
CA VAL A 163 -6.99 -26.03 -14.05
C VAL A 163 -5.51 -25.86 -14.41
N PHE A 164 -4.84 -24.93 -13.74
CA PHE A 164 -3.40 -24.68 -13.91
C PHE A 164 -2.55 -25.16 -12.72
N GLU A 165 -3.16 -25.36 -11.54
CA GLU A 165 -2.52 -26.05 -10.42
C GLU A 165 -3.55 -26.85 -9.62
N ASP A 166 -3.11 -27.98 -9.09
CA ASP A 166 -3.85 -28.87 -8.19
C ASP A 166 -2.83 -29.60 -7.32
N ARG A 167 -2.76 -29.24 -6.03
CA ARG A 167 -1.76 -29.81 -5.10
C ARG A 167 -2.10 -29.55 -3.64
N ASP A 168 -1.53 -30.38 -2.78
CA ASP A 168 -1.37 -30.06 -1.37
C ASP A 168 -0.13 -29.18 -1.15
N VAL A 169 -0.24 -28.22 -0.25
CA VAL A 169 0.87 -27.34 0.14
C VAL A 169 0.79 -27.01 1.62
N GLU A 170 1.96 -27.01 2.26
CA GLU A 170 2.13 -26.60 3.65
C GLU A 170 3.06 -25.40 3.70
N PHE A 171 2.63 -24.33 4.36
CA PHE A 171 3.40 -23.09 4.43
C PHE A 171 2.99 -22.22 5.62
N ILE A 172 3.83 -21.22 5.93
CA ILE A 172 3.54 -20.22 6.95
C ILE A 172 2.73 -19.08 6.33
N LEU A 173 1.56 -18.76 6.88
CA LEU A 173 0.76 -17.62 6.43
C LEU A 173 1.56 -16.32 6.51
N GLY A 174 1.53 -15.58 5.41
CA GLY A 174 2.36 -14.41 5.15
C GLY A 174 3.61 -14.73 4.33
N GLU A 175 3.90 -15.99 4.05
CA GLU A 175 5.07 -16.42 3.26
C GLU A 175 4.68 -17.30 2.06
N GLY A 176 3.41 -17.26 1.65
CA GLY A 176 2.85 -18.08 0.57
C GLY A 176 3.51 -17.86 -0.79
N GLU A 177 3.94 -16.64 -1.12
CA GLU A 177 4.70 -16.35 -2.34
C GLU A 177 5.97 -17.24 -2.44
N GLY A 178 6.56 -17.61 -1.31
CA GLY A 178 7.73 -18.50 -1.26
C GLY A 178 7.47 -19.86 -1.89
N VAL A 179 6.22 -20.33 -1.86
CA VAL A 179 5.73 -21.62 -2.38
C VAL A 179 4.71 -21.47 -3.52
N GLY A 180 4.65 -20.28 -4.15
CA GLY A 180 3.81 -20.02 -5.31
C GLY A 180 2.33 -19.72 -4.99
N ILE A 181 1.99 -19.41 -3.75
CA ILE A 181 0.62 -19.05 -3.36
C ILE A 181 0.41 -17.56 -3.56
N VAL A 182 -0.71 -17.21 -4.20
CA VAL A 182 -1.07 -15.81 -4.45
C VAL A 182 -1.61 -15.13 -3.19
N GLU A 183 -1.34 -13.83 -3.08
CA GLU A 183 -1.69 -13.00 -1.92
C GLU A 183 -3.18 -13.11 -1.52
N GLY A 184 -4.08 -13.19 -2.51
CA GLY A 184 -5.52 -13.29 -2.28
C GLY A 184 -5.93 -14.58 -1.56
N VAL A 185 -5.21 -15.68 -1.79
CA VAL A 185 -5.44 -16.95 -1.08
C VAL A 185 -4.99 -16.81 0.37
N GLU A 186 -3.84 -16.19 0.63
CA GLU A 186 -3.37 -15.96 2.01
C GLU A 186 -4.31 -15.05 2.82
N ILE A 187 -4.83 -13.99 2.19
CA ILE A 187 -5.84 -13.12 2.81
C ILE A 187 -7.12 -13.90 3.11
N ALA A 188 -7.56 -14.74 2.19
CA ALA A 188 -8.77 -15.54 2.37
C ALA A 188 -8.63 -16.54 3.51
N LEU A 189 -7.49 -17.25 3.62
CA LEU A 189 -7.24 -18.27 4.63
C LEU A 189 -7.35 -17.74 6.07
N GLN A 190 -7.06 -16.46 6.31
CA GLN A 190 -7.25 -15.84 7.63
C GLN A 190 -8.72 -15.82 8.10
N ARG A 191 -9.67 -16.11 7.20
CA ARG A 191 -11.11 -16.18 7.47
C ARG A 191 -11.68 -17.58 7.34
N PHE A 192 -10.83 -18.57 7.01
CA PHE A 192 -11.25 -19.96 6.90
C PHE A 192 -11.25 -20.61 8.28
N LEU A 193 -12.17 -21.56 8.45
CA LEU A 193 -12.17 -22.46 9.60
C LEU A 193 -11.55 -23.82 9.20
N SER A 194 -11.12 -24.62 10.19
CA SER A 194 -10.49 -25.91 9.91
C SER A 194 -11.46 -26.85 9.18
N GLY A 195 -11.03 -27.46 8.08
CA GLY A 195 -11.86 -28.28 7.21
C GLY A 195 -12.81 -27.50 6.30
N GLU A 196 -12.71 -26.16 6.26
CA GLU A 196 -13.48 -25.35 5.31
C GLU A 196 -12.95 -25.59 3.89
N LYS A 197 -13.87 -25.83 2.94
CA LYS A 197 -13.61 -25.77 1.51
C LYS A 197 -14.40 -24.61 0.91
N SER A 198 -13.72 -23.72 0.20
CA SER A 198 -14.31 -22.51 -0.35
C SER A 198 -13.75 -22.19 -1.73
N ARG A 199 -14.61 -21.70 -2.62
CA ARG A 199 -14.23 -21.12 -3.91
C ARG A 199 -13.95 -19.63 -3.73
N LEU A 200 -12.88 -19.16 -4.34
CA LEU A 200 -12.40 -17.79 -4.28
C LEU A 200 -12.34 -17.22 -5.70
N LEU A 201 -12.99 -16.08 -5.92
CA LEU A 201 -12.76 -15.26 -7.10
C LEU A 201 -11.80 -14.13 -6.72
N ILE A 202 -10.62 -14.12 -7.34
CA ILE A 202 -9.52 -13.23 -6.97
C ILE A 202 -9.18 -12.35 -8.16
N LYS A 203 -9.30 -11.03 -7.95
CA LYS A 203 -8.89 -10.04 -8.95
C LYS A 203 -7.38 -9.98 -9.08
N SER A 204 -6.92 -9.63 -10.28
CA SER A 204 -5.49 -9.62 -10.64
C SER A 204 -4.56 -8.96 -9.62
N LYS A 205 -4.98 -7.85 -8.99
CA LYS A 205 -4.21 -7.15 -7.96
C LYS A 205 -3.84 -7.99 -6.72
N TYR A 206 -4.58 -9.07 -6.45
CA TYR A 206 -4.30 -10.04 -5.38
C TYR A 206 -3.93 -11.43 -5.94
N ALA A 207 -3.72 -11.53 -7.25
CA ALA A 207 -3.29 -12.74 -7.95
C ALA A 207 -1.91 -12.50 -8.60
N PHE A 208 -1.81 -12.67 -9.92
CA PHE A 208 -0.56 -12.55 -10.69
C PHE A 208 -0.27 -11.13 -11.23
N LYS A 209 -1.10 -10.14 -10.87
CA LYS A 209 -0.89 -8.70 -11.12
C LYS A 209 -0.58 -8.41 -12.59
N GLU A 210 0.23 -7.39 -12.88
CA GLU A 210 0.60 -6.98 -14.24
C GLU A 210 1.58 -7.94 -14.92
N GLN A 211 2.21 -8.83 -14.15
CA GLN A 211 3.20 -9.78 -14.67
C GLN A 211 2.53 -10.99 -15.33
N GLY A 212 1.37 -11.41 -14.82
CA GLY A 212 0.78 -12.70 -15.19
C GLY A 212 1.62 -13.87 -14.71
N ASN A 213 1.38 -15.06 -15.24
CA ASN A 213 2.19 -16.24 -14.99
C ASN A 213 2.30 -17.07 -16.28
N PRO A 214 3.42 -16.95 -17.03
CA PRO A 214 3.62 -17.69 -18.27
C PRO A 214 3.57 -19.22 -18.12
N ASP A 215 4.06 -19.76 -17.00
CA ASP A 215 4.07 -21.22 -16.77
C ASP A 215 2.64 -21.78 -16.64
N TYR A 216 1.72 -20.96 -16.15
CA TYR A 216 0.30 -21.28 -16.04
C TYR A 216 -0.54 -20.75 -17.20
N ASN A 217 0.07 -20.15 -18.24
CA ASN A 217 -0.61 -19.47 -19.35
C ASN A 217 -1.58 -18.37 -18.88
N ILE A 218 -1.26 -17.69 -17.78
CA ILE A 218 -2.06 -16.62 -17.21
C ILE A 218 -1.55 -15.28 -17.73
N PRO A 219 -2.36 -14.49 -18.46
CA PRO A 219 -1.91 -13.21 -18.99
C PRO A 219 -1.81 -12.14 -17.89
N PRO A 220 -1.08 -11.04 -18.17
CA PRO A 220 -1.11 -9.82 -17.36
C PRO A 220 -2.53 -9.39 -16.99
N ASN A 221 -2.72 -8.97 -15.75
CA ASN A 221 -3.97 -8.46 -15.20
C ASN A 221 -5.15 -9.42 -15.25
N ALA A 222 -4.89 -10.73 -15.36
CA ALA A 222 -5.92 -11.75 -15.30
C ALA A 222 -6.50 -11.92 -13.88
N ASP A 223 -7.81 -12.05 -13.82
CA ASP A 223 -8.51 -12.57 -12.65
C ASP A 223 -8.44 -14.09 -12.66
N VAL A 224 -8.40 -14.72 -11.49
CA VAL A 224 -8.29 -16.17 -11.36
C VAL A 224 -9.29 -16.68 -10.32
N GLU A 225 -9.64 -17.95 -10.46
CA GLU A 225 -10.46 -18.68 -9.50
C GLU A 225 -9.59 -19.69 -8.74
N TYR A 226 -9.86 -19.86 -7.45
CA TYR A 226 -9.26 -20.92 -6.65
C TYR A 226 -10.32 -21.67 -5.86
N GLU A 227 -10.24 -22.99 -5.83
CA GLU A 227 -10.85 -23.79 -4.75
C GLU A 227 -9.77 -24.08 -3.72
N VAL A 228 -10.03 -23.71 -2.47
CA VAL A 228 -9.09 -23.90 -1.37
C VAL A 228 -9.77 -24.68 -0.27
N GLU A 229 -9.13 -25.74 0.19
CA GLU A 229 -9.52 -26.50 1.38
C GLU A 229 -8.47 -26.32 2.47
N LEU A 230 -8.86 -25.73 3.60
CA LEU A 230 -7.99 -25.64 4.77
C LEU A 230 -8.06 -26.97 5.53
N GLN A 231 -7.11 -27.87 5.30
CA GLN A 231 -7.11 -29.19 5.94
C GLN A 231 -6.89 -29.04 7.45
N ASN A 232 -5.83 -28.33 7.85
CA ASN A 232 -5.54 -27.99 9.24
C ASN A 232 -4.62 -26.77 9.34
N PHE A 233 -4.43 -26.26 10.55
CA PHE A 233 -3.42 -25.25 10.84
C PHE A 233 -2.92 -25.35 12.28
N GLU A 234 -1.71 -24.87 12.51
CA GLU A 234 -1.09 -24.72 13.81
C GLU A 234 -0.72 -23.25 14.02
N LYS A 235 -1.21 -22.66 15.12
CA LYS A 235 -0.88 -21.28 15.47
C LYS A 235 0.56 -21.18 15.94
N GLU A 236 1.17 -20.03 15.66
CA GLU A 236 2.49 -19.72 16.18
C GLU A 236 2.49 -19.83 17.70
N THR A 237 3.49 -20.54 18.25
CA THR A 237 3.62 -20.71 19.70
C THR A 237 3.88 -19.37 20.36
N SER A 238 3.28 -19.15 21.54
CA SER A 238 3.51 -17.92 22.30
C SER A 238 4.97 -17.79 22.71
N ILE A 239 5.57 -16.64 22.40
CA ILE A 239 6.96 -16.33 22.75
C ILE A 239 7.15 -16.24 24.27
N TRP A 240 6.10 -15.81 24.98
CA TRP A 240 6.12 -15.69 26.44
C TRP A 240 6.28 -17.03 27.16
N SER A 241 5.88 -18.14 26.52
CA SER A 241 6.05 -19.48 27.09
C SER A 241 7.41 -20.12 26.77
N MET A 242 8.23 -19.50 25.92
CA MET A 242 9.52 -20.06 25.48
C MET A 242 10.66 -19.71 26.45
N LYS A 243 11.54 -20.68 26.68
CA LYS A 243 12.83 -20.47 27.39
C LYS A 243 13.81 -19.69 26.50
N ALA A 244 14.83 -19.07 27.10
CA ALA A 244 15.86 -18.33 26.38
C ALA A 244 16.56 -19.18 25.30
N SER A 245 16.88 -20.45 25.59
CA SER A 245 17.48 -21.38 24.63
C SER A 245 16.55 -21.69 23.44
N GLU A 246 15.25 -21.85 23.69
CA GLU A 246 14.25 -22.09 22.64
C GLU A 246 14.08 -20.84 21.76
N LYS A 247 14.09 -19.64 22.36
CA LYS A 247 14.06 -18.36 21.64
C LYS A 247 15.26 -18.21 20.69
N ILE A 248 16.47 -18.58 21.14
CA ILE A 248 17.67 -18.57 20.29
C ILE A 248 17.52 -19.53 19.12
N GLU A 249 17.02 -20.74 19.35
CA GLU A 249 16.87 -21.73 18.28
C GLU A 249 15.80 -21.29 17.25
N GLN A 250 14.66 -20.75 17.71
CA GLN A 250 13.65 -20.17 16.82
C GLN A 250 14.22 -19.01 16.00
N ALA A 251 14.94 -18.09 16.65
CA ALA A 251 15.62 -16.98 15.99
C ALA A 251 16.62 -17.46 14.92
N ARG A 252 17.38 -18.52 15.22
CA ARG A 252 18.32 -19.15 14.29
C ARG A 252 17.62 -19.74 13.08
N MET A 253 16.53 -20.50 13.28
CA MET A 253 15.73 -21.05 12.18
C MET A 253 15.18 -19.96 11.25
N GLN A 254 14.66 -18.86 11.81
CA GLN A 254 14.18 -17.73 10.99
C GLN A 254 15.31 -17.08 10.19
N LYS A 255 16.49 -16.87 10.80
CA LYS A 255 17.66 -16.33 10.11
C LYS A 255 18.15 -17.24 8.98
N GLU A 256 18.19 -18.56 9.20
CA GLU A 256 18.56 -19.53 8.18
C GLU A 256 17.57 -19.54 7.02
N LYS A 257 16.26 -19.50 7.33
CA LYS A 257 15.19 -19.36 6.33
C LYS A 257 15.36 -18.08 5.49
N ALA A 258 15.61 -16.95 6.12
CA ALA A 258 15.88 -15.70 5.41
C ALA A 258 17.14 -15.76 4.53
N THR A 259 18.17 -16.48 4.99
CA THR A 259 19.39 -16.67 4.22
C THR A 259 19.13 -17.52 2.97
N LYS A 260 18.27 -18.55 3.06
CA LYS A 260 17.79 -19.30 1.89
C LYS A 260 17.08 -18.37 0.88
N TYR A 261 16.18 -17.50 1.36
CA TYR A 261 15.52 -16.53 0.48
C TYR A 261 16.51 -15.55 -0.17
N LEU A 262 17.52 -15.08 0.57
CA LEU A 262 18.59 -14.24 0.02
C LEU A 262 19.40 -14.94 -1.07
N THR A 263 19.71 -16.24 -0.89
CA THR A 263 20.45 -17.03 -1.88
C THR A 263 19.62 -17.36 -3.12
N SER A 264 18.30 -17.44 -2.98
CA SER A 264 17.35 -17.62 -4.10
C SER A 264 16.88 -16.29 -4.71
N ASP A 265 17.53 -15.18 -4.36
CA ASP A 265 17.22 -13.80 -4.80
C ASP A 265 15.78 -13.33 -4.50
N LYS A 266 15.08 -13.98 -3.58
CA LYS A 266 13.76 -13.57 -3.07
C LYS A 266 13.90 -12.53 -1.96
N ILE A 267 14.42 -11.35 -2.32
CA ILE A 267 14.84 -10.31 -1.35
C ILE A 267 13.69 -9.81 -0.49
N GLN A 268 12.49 -9.61 -1.06
CA GLN A 268 11.32 -9.11 -0.33
C GLN A 268 10.88 -10.10 0.78
N LEU A 269 10.90 -11.41 0.49
CA LEU A 269 10.63 -12.43 1.51
C LEU A 269 11.68 -12.44 2.62
N ALA A 270 12.96 -12.25 2.28
CA ALA A 270 14.00 -12.12 3.29
C ALA A 270 13.76 -10.91 4.21
N ILE A 271 13.37 -9.76 3.65
CA ILE A 271 13.01 -8.56 4.42
C ILE A 271 11.79 -8.82 5.33
N LYS A 272 10.85 -9.67 4.91
CA LYS A 272 9.68 -10.05 5.73
C LYS A 272 10.04 -11.00 6.88
N VAL A 273 10.97 -11.93 6.65
CA VAL A 273 11.34 -12.96 7.65
C VAL A 273 12.36 -12.46 8.67
N LEU A 274 13.35 -11.66 8.27
CA LEU A 274 14.41 -11.21 9.19
C LEU A 274 13.90 -10.48 10.44
N PRO A 275 12.89 -9.60 10.38
CA PRO A 275 12.32 -8.95 11.58
C PRO A 275 11.68 -9.95 12.56
N LYS A 276 11.29 -11.14 12.10
CA LYS A 276 10.78 -12.19 13.00
C LYS A 276 11.85 -12.65 13.98
N VAL A 277 13.14 -12.55 13.63
CA VAL A 277 14.26 -12.86 14.54
C VAL A 277 14.22 -11.94 15.77
N HIS A 278 13.98 -10.64 15.57
CA HIS A 278 13.89 -9.67 16.68
C HIS A 278 12.75 -10.00 17.63
N LYS A 279 11.64 -10.56 17.14
CA LYS A 279 10.49 -10.97 17.95
C LYS A 279 10.88 -11.93 19.07
N TYR A 280 11.86 -12.81 18.82
CA TYR A 280 12.35 -13.79 19.80
C TYR A 280 13.46 -13.23 20.71
N LEU A 281 14.20 -12.21 20.26
CA LEU A 281 15.43 -11.75 20.91
C LEU A 281 15.33 -10.36 21.57
N ASN A 282 14.21 -9.65 21.42
CA ASN A 282 14.06 -8.27 21.88
C ASN A 282 14.01 -8.11 23.41
N VAL A 283 13.52 -9.11 24.14
CA VAL A 283 13.45 -9.07 25.61
C VAL A 283 14.84 -9.37 26.18
N ALA A 284 15.64 -8.31 26.37
CA ALA A 284 17.02 -8.44 26.82
C ALA A 284 17.15 -9.20 28.15
N ALA A 285 16.21 -8.99 29.08
CA ALA A 285 16.17 -9.60 30.41
C ALA A 285 16.15 -11.14 30.39
N ASP A 286 15.59 -11.76 29.33
CA ASP A 286 15.54 -13.22 29.21
C ASP A 286 16.94 -13.85 29.10
N PHE A 287 17.94 -13.06 28.71
CA PHE A 287 19.30 -13.51 28.43
C PHE A 287 20.32 -12.98 29.44
N GLU A 288 19.95 -12.09 30.36
CA GLU A 288 20.91 -11.43 31.26
C GLU A 288 21.57 -12.39 32.26
N ASN A 289 20.86 -13.45 32.64
CA ASN A 289 21.33 -14.42 33.63
C ASN A 289 22.30 -15.47 33.04
N ASP A 290 22.46 -15.52 31.72
CA ASP A 290 23.32 -16.47 31.03
C ASP A 290 24.23 -15.74 30.02
N PRO A 291 25.51 -15.51 30.37
CA PRO A 291 26.46 -14.78 29.52
C PRO A 291 26.67 -15.41 28.14
N ASP A 292 26.60 -16.74 28.04
CA ASP A 292 26.81 -17.45 26.77
C ASP A 292 25.59 -17.26 25.85
N LEU A 293 24.37 -17.41 26.38
CA LEU A 293 23.15 -17.13 25.63
C LEU A 293 23.02 -15.65 25.25
N LYS A 294 23.45 -14.73 26.11
CA LYS A 294 23.52 -13.29 25.78
C LYS A 294 24.44 -13.04 24.60
N LYS A 295 25.62 -13.65 24.59
CA LYS A 295 26.57 -13.52 23.48
C LYS A 295 26.01 -14.14 22.19
N GLU A 296 25.34 -15.28 22.27
CA GLU A 296 24.64 -15.87 21.11
C GLU A 296 23.54 -14.96 20.57
N ARG A 297 22.71 -14.38 21.45
CA ARG A 297 21.68 -13.39 21.09
C ARG A 297 22.30 -12.22 20.34
N ASP A 298 23.35 -11.63 20.89
CA ASP A 298 24.00 -10.44 20.32
C ASP A 298 24.60 -10.73 18.93
N ASN A 299 25.27 -11.88 18.79
CA ASN A 299 25.78 -12.34 17.50
C ASN A 299 24.65 -12.55 16.46
N LEU A 300 23.50 -13.10 16.90
CA LEU A 300 22.34 -13.28 16.03
C LEU A 300 21.70 -11.95 15.63
N LEU A 301 21.57 -10.99 16.55
CA LEU A 301 21.03 -9.65 16.27
C LEU A 301 21.93 -8.91 15.27
N ILE A 302 23.24 -8.89 15.49
CA ILE A 302 24.21 -8.29 14.57
C ILE A 302 24.08 -8.94 13.19
N ALA A 303 24.08 -10.26 13.11
CA ALA A 303 23.96 -10.97 11.84
C ALA A 303 22.63 -10.64 11.11
N THR A 304 21.54 -10.49 11.87
CA THR A 304 20.22 -10.13 11.32
C THR A 304 20.20 -8.72 10.76
N HIS A 305 20.68 -7.74 11.53
CA HIS A 305 20.78 -6.34 11.10
C HIS A 305 21.69 -6.19 9.87
N LEU A 306 22.83 -6.90 9.85
CA LEU A 306 23.69 -6.94 8.69
C LEU A 306 22.95 -7.52 7.47
N ASN A 307 22.25 -8.65 7.61
CA ASN A 307 21.49 -9.24 6.50
C ASN A 307 20.37 -8.31 6.01
N LEU A 308 19.65 -7.63 6.90
CA LEU A 308 18.64 -6.62 6.54
C LEU A 308 19.29 -5.46 5.77
N ALA A 309 20.41 -4.93 6.24
CA ALA A 309 21.14 -3.87 5.55
C ALA A 309 21.57 -4.30 4.14
N LEU A 310 21.97 -5.56 3.96
CA LEU A 310 22.27 -6.12 2.63
C LEU A 310 21.02 -6.20 1.75
N CYS A 311 19.88 -6.62 2.29
CA CYS A 311 18.61 -6.63 1.55
C CYS A 311 18.24 -5.23 1.08
N TYR A 312 18.31 -4.24 1.97
CA TYR A 312 18.01 -2.83 1.66
C TYR A 312 18.99 -2.24 0.64
N GLN A 313 20.27 -2.62 0.68
CA GLN A 313 21.23 -2.25 -0.38
C GLN A 313 20.87 -2.84 -1.74
N LYS A 314 20.33 -4.06 -1.80
CA LYS A 314 19.90 -4.69 -3.06
C LYS A 314 18.65 -4.02 -3.66
N ILE A 315 17.75 -3.49 -2.84
CA ILE A 315 16.53 -2.78 -3.31
C ILE A 315 16.69 -1.26 -3.42
N ASP A 316 17.93 -0.76 -3.31
CA ASP A 316 18.29 0.67 -3.36
C ASP A 316 17.55 1.55 -2.35
N GLU A 317 17.38 1.04 -1.11
CA GLU A 317 16.82 1.76 0.03
C GLU A 317 17.93 2.15 1.03
N PRO A 318 18.77 3.16 0.73
CA PRO A 318 19.98 3.44 1.48
C PRO A 318 19.71 3.98 2.89
N TYR A 319 18.57 4.64 3.12
CA TYR A 319 18.19 5.13 4.44
C TYR A 319 17.91 3.97 5.41
N LEU A 320 17.11 2.99 4.97
CA LEU A 320 16.83 1.79 5.76
C LEU A 320 18.10 0.96 6.01
N ALA A 321 18.94 0.80 4.98
CA ALA A 321 20.21 0.11 5.12
C ALA A 321 21.13 0.76 6.17
N LYS A 322 21.21 2.10 6.18
CA LYS A 322 21.97 2.85 7.17
C LYS A 322 21.45 2.62 8.59
N ASN A 323 20.14 2.70 8.79
CA ASN A 323 19.52 2.53 10.10
C ASN A 323 19.77 1.14 10.68
N GLU A 324 19.69 0.09 9.86
CA GLU A 324 20.00 -1.26 10.29
C GLU A 324 21.49 -1.43 10.64
N CYS A 325 22.40 -0.77 9.91
CA CYS A 325 23.81 -0.76 10.30
C CYS A 325 24.05 -0.05 11.64
N ILE A 326 23.31 1.03 11.94
CA ILE A 326 23.39 1.72 13.24
C ILE A 326 22.96 0.78 14.36
N LYS A 327 21.84 0.08 14.22
CA LYS A 327 21.38 -0.92 15.21
C LYS A 327 22.40 -2.05 15.43
N ALA A 328 23.07 -2.51 14.37
CA ALA A 328 24.17 -3.46 14.52
C ALA A 328 25.35 -2.89 15.35
N LEU A 329 25.65 -1.59 15.17
CA LEU A 329 26.72 -0.89 15.89
C LEU A 329 26.36 -0.54 17.34
N GLU A 330 25.07 -0.45 17.68
CA GLU A 330 24.61 -0.34 19.06
C GLU A 330 24.96 -1.59 19.88
N VAL A 331 25.00 -2.76 19.22
CA VAL A 331 25.40 -4.04 19.85
C VAL A 331 26.91 -4.23 19.79
N ASP A 332 27.54 -4.00 18.64
CA ASP A 332 28.99 -4.08 18.45
C ASP A 332 29.52 -2.82 17.74
N PRO A 333 29.98 -1.79 18.49
CA PRO A 333 30.46 -0.53 17.93
C PRO A 333 31.67 -0.67 16.99
N LEU A 334 32.42 -1.77 17.10
CA LEU A 334 33.62 -2.05 16.31
C LEU A 334 33.34 -3.03 15.17
N ASN A 335 32.07 -3.25 14.82
CA ASN A 335 31.73 -4.17 13.75
C ASN A 335 32.14 -3.63 12.38
N GLU A 336 33.22 -4.19 11.84
CA GLU A 336 33.80 -3.79 10.55
C GLU A 336 32.77 -3.81 9.40
N LYS A 337 31.95 -4.86 9.33
CA LYS A 337 30.94 -5.03 8.26
C LYS A 337 29.84 -3.99 8.36
N ALA A 338 29.39 -3.67 9.58
CA ALA A 338 28.35 -2.66 9.79
C ALA A 338 28.86 -1.26 9.43
N LEU A 339 30.06 -0.89 9.89
CA LEU A 339 30.69 0.38 9.52
C LEU A 339 30.87 0.52 8.00
N PHE A 340 31.38 -0.52 7.36
CA PHE A 340 31.59 -0.52 5.91
C PHE A 340 30.27 -0.37 5.13
N ARG A 341 29.22 -1.12 5.51
CA ARG A 341 27.89 -1.03 4.87
C ARG A 341 27.20 0.31 5.14
N LYS A 342 27.38 0.88 6.33
CA LYS A 342 26.90 2.23 6.68
C LYS A 342 27.58 3.30 5.82
N GLY A 343 28.89 3.18 5.59
CA GLY A 343 29.64 4.04 4.68
C GLY A 343 29.10 3.96 3.24
N LEU A 344 28.86 2.76 2.72
CA LEU A 344 28.23 2.58 1.39
C LEU A 344 26.83 3.21 1.31
N ALA A 345 26.02 3.08 2.35
CA ALA A 345 24.70 3.70 2.42
C ALA A 345 24.79 5.24 2.43
N ASN A 346 25.75 5.81 3.16
CA ASN A 346 25.98 7.26 3.18
C ASN A 346 26.46 7.81 1.82
N ILE A 347 27.25 7.05 1.05
CA ILE A 347 27.57 7.41 -0.35
C ILE A 347 26.28 7.53 -1.17
N ARG A 348 25.39 6.54 -1.06
CA ARG A 348 24.12 6.51 -1.80
C ARG A 348 23.16 7.62 -1.38
N LEU A 349 23.20 8.05 -0.12
CA LEU A 349 22.47 9.21 0.39
C LEU A 349 23.06 10.56 -0.03
N GLY A 350 24.15 10.58 -0.83
CA GLY A 350 24.79 11.83 -1.25
C GLY A 350 25.58 12.52 -0.14
N SER A 351 26.04 11.78 0.87
CA SER A 351 26.84 12.28 1.99
C SER A 351 28.24 11.65 2.02
N PRO A 352 29.08 11.84 0.98
CA PRO A 352 30.40 11.22 0.89
C PRO A 352 31.37 11.64 2.02
N GLU A 353 31.19 12.82 2.61
CA GLU A 353 32.01 13.31 3.74
C GLU A 353 31.78 12.46 4.99
N VAL A 354 30.53 12.08 5.25
CA VAL A 354 30.16 11.20 6.36
C VAL A 354 30.66 9.78 6.09
N ALA A 355 30.52 9.32 4.84
CA ALA A 355 31.01 8.00 4.43
C ALA A 355 32.52 7.84 4.62
N ILE A 356 33.32 8.88 4.34
CA ILE A 356 34.77 8.86 4.58
C ILE A 356 35.08 8.56 6.04
N LYS A 357 34.36 9.19 6.99
CA LYS A 357 34.56 8.95 8.42
C LYS A 357 34.29 7.48 8.78
N ASP A 358 33.21 6.91 8.23
CA ASP A 358 32.87 5.50 8.46
C ASP A 358 33.96 4.56 7.92
N PHE A 359 34.50 4.79 6.71
CA PHE A 359 35.59 3.98 6.17
C PHE A 359 36.92 4.19 6.92
N GLN A 360 37.16 5.38 7.48
CA GLN A 360 38.32 5.61 8.34
C GLN A 360 38.22 4.79 9.63
N GLU A 361 37.04 4.69 10.24
CA GLU A 361 36.82 3.78 11.39
C GLU A 361 37.07 2.31 11.00
N VAL A 362 36.63 1.88 9.81
CA VAL A 362 36.96 0.54 9.28
C VAL A 362 38.47 0.33 9.18
N LEU A 363 39.23 1.31 8.67
CA LEU A 363 40.69 1.21 8.56
C LEU A 363 41.41 1.24 9.91
N LYS A 364 40.83 1.85 10.96
CA LYS A 364 41.36 1.76 12.32
C LYS A 364 41.25 0.34 12.88
N ILE A 365 40.16 -0.36 12.57
CA ILE A 365 39.93 -1.75 12.99
C ILE A 365 40.74 -2.72 12.13
N GLN A 366 40.69 -2.57 10.81
CA GLN A 366 41.40 -3.41 9.85
C GLN A 366 42.22 -2.55 8.86
N PRO A 367 43.48 -2.19 9.19
CA PRO A 367 44.32 -1.34 8.36
C PRO A 367 44.60 -1.88 6.95
N LYS A 368 44.46 -3.19 6.74
CA LYS A 368 44.68 -3.87 5.45
C LYS A 368 43.41 -3.95 4.58
N ASN A 369 42.28 -3.36 5.00
CA ASN A 369 41.05 -3.38 4.22
C ASN A 369 41.17 -2.51 2.96
N THR A 370 41.57 -3.12 1.84
CA THR A 370 41.74 -2.41 0.56
C THR A 370 40.42 -1.87 -0.02
N ALA A 371 39.28 -2.47 0.34
CA ALA A 371 37.97 -2.01 -0.12
C ALA A 371 37.62 -0.66 0.51
N ALA A 372 37.85 -0.48 1.81
CA ALA A 372 37.62 0.79 2.50
C ALA A 372 38.49 1.91 1.93
N SER A 373 39.79 1.65 1.72
CA SER A 373 40.69 2.62 1.08
C SER A 373 40.23 3.06 -0.31
N LYS A 374 39.74 2.12 -1.13
CA LYS A 374 39.19 2.43 -2.46
C LYS A 374 37.93 3.30 -2.36
N GLN A 375 37.03 3.00 -1.42
CA GLN A 375 35.81 3.79 -1.23
C GLN A 375 36.11 5.22 -0.75
N ILE A 376 37.13 5.44 0.07
CA ILE A 376 37.57 6.78 0.45
C ILE A 376 38.01 7.59 -0.78
N LEU A 377 38.80 6.98 -1.69
CA LEU A 377 39.21 7.64 -2.94
C LEU A 377 38.00 7.99 -3.83
N ILE A 378 37.03 7.09 -3.91
CA ILE A 378 35.77 7.33 -4.63
C ILE A 378 35.02 8.52 -4.00
N CYS A 379 34.88 8.56 -2.68
CA CYS A 379 34.23 9.67 -1.98
C CYS A 379 34.96 11.01 -2.23
N GLN A 380 36.29 11.04 -2.16
CA GLN A 380 37.09 12.24 -2.46
C GLN A 380 36.88 12.71 -3.90
N SER A 381 36.82 11.80 -4.87
CA SER A 381 36.52 12.12 -6.26
C SER A 381 35.11 12.70 -6.43
N LEU A 382 34.11 12.14 -5.74
CA LEU A 382 32.73 12.63 -5.74
C LEU A 382 32.64 14.04 -5.17
N ILE A 383 33.26 14.30 -4.02
CA ILE A 383 33.31 15.63 -3.38
C ILE A 383 33.94 16.64 -4.33
N LYS A 384 35.10 16.31 -4.92
CA LYS A 384 35.77 17.20 -5.88
C LYS A 384 34.85 17.52 -7.07
N LYS A 385 34.19 16.52 -7.63
CA LYS A 385 33.25 16.70 -8.76
C LYS A 385 32.05 17.56 -8.37
N GLN A 386 31.56 17.45 -7.13
CA GLN A 386 30.47 18.28 -6.62
C GLN A 386 30.92 19.74 -6.46
N LEU A 387 32.07 19.98 -5.84
CA LEU A 387 32.64 21.33 -5.70
C LEU A 387 32.91 21.98 -7.05
N ASP A 388 33.40 21.22 -8.03
CA ASP A 388 33.62 21.73 -9.40
C ASP A 388 32.30 22.12 -10.08
N LYS A 389 31.22 21.37 -9.84
CA LYS A 389 29.87 21.72 -10.34
C LYS A 389 29.31 22.95 -9.66
N GLU A 390 29.41 23.02 -8.33
CA GLU A 390 28.96 24.18 -7.54
C GLU A 390 29.70 25.44 -7.96
N LYS A 391 31.04 25.37 -8.11
CA LYS A 391 31.84 26.49 -8.60
C LYS A 391 31.37 27.01 -9.96
N LYS A 392 31.08 26.11 -10.91
CA LYS A 392 30.53 26.48 -12.23
C LYS A 392 29.14 27.09 -12.12
N LEU A 393 28.28 26.52 -11.28
CA LEU A 393 26.93 27.04 -11.04
C LEU A 393 26.98 28.45 -10.46
N TYR A 394 27.80 28.68 -9.42
CA TYR A 394 27.98 30.00 -8.82
C TYR A 394 28.58 31.02 -9.79
N ALA A 395 29.58 30.64 -10.59
CA ALA A 395 30.12 31.52 -11.63
C ALA A 395 29.03 31.95 -12.62
N ASN A 396 28.25 31.00 -13.15
CA ASN A 396 27.16 31.31 -14.07
C ASN A 396 26.06 32.17 -13.44
N MET A 397 25.71 31.92 -12.16
CA MET A 397 24.75 32.76 -11.44
C MET A 397 25.28 34.18 -11.24
N PHE A 398 26.57 34.33 -10.92
CA PHE A 398 27.20 35.64 -10.76
C PHE A 398 27.21 36.43 -12.07
N ASP A 399 27.58 35.78 -13.19
CA ASP A 399 27.53 36.39 -14.51
C ASP A 399 26.11 36.82 -14.90
N LYS A 400 25.12 35.99 -14.58
CA LYS A 400 23.70 36.32 -14.84
C LYS A 400 23.24 37.53 -14.02
N PHE A 401 23.55 37.58 -12.73
CA PHE A 401 23.18 38.73 -11.90
C PHE A 401 23.91 40.00 -12.33
N ALA A 402 25.18 39.92 -12.73
CA ALA A 402 25.91 41.05 -13.29
C ALA A 402 25.28 41.56 -14.60
N GLN A 403 24.78 40.65 -15.46
CA GLN A 403 24.04 41.04 -16.67
C GLN A 403 22.69 41.69 -16.35
N GLU A 404 21.94 41.15 -15.38
CA GLU A 404 20.67 41.74 -14.94
C GLU A 404 20.86 43.14 -14.33
N ASP A 405 21.89 43.33 -13.51
CA ASP A 405 22.20 44.63 -12.92
C ASP A 405 22.61 45.64 -14.01
N LYS A 406 23.43 45.22 -14.99
CA LYS A 406 23.75 46.05 -16.15
C LYS A 406 22.50 46.44 -16.95
N GLN A 407 21.58 45.50 -17.19
CA GLN A 407 20.32 45.78 -17.88
C GLN A 407 19.44 46.77 -17.11
N LYS A 408 19.37 46.66 -15.78
CA LYS A 408 18.65 47.61 -14.92
C LYS A 408 19.29 48.99 -14.96
N GLU A 409 20.62 49.09 -14.96
CA GLU A 409 21.33 50.36 -15.11
C GLU A 409 21.06 51.01 -16.47
N GLU A 410 21.15 50.24 -17.56
CA GLU A 410 20.81 50.70 -18.91
C GLU A 410 19.34 51.15 -19.01
N GLN A 411 18.42 50.44 -18.36
CA GLN A 411 17.01 50.82 -18.31
C GLN A 411 16.80 52.12 -17.52
N LYS A 412 17.42 52.26 -16.34
CA LYS A 412 17.41 53.51 -15.56
C LYS A 412 17.99 54.69 -16.34
N LEU A 413 19.01 54.45 -17.17
CA LEU A 413 19.61 55.48 -18.01
C LEU A 413 18.63 55.94 -19.12
N LYS A 414 17.86 55.01 -19.70
CA LYS A 414 16.82 55.33 -20.71
C LYS A 414 15.60 56.05 -20.13
N GLU A 415 15.29 55.82 -18.86
CA GLU A 415 14.18 56.47 -18.15
C GLU A 415 14.54 57.89 -17.66
N GLN A 416 15.82 58.29 -17.72
CA GLN A 416 16.21 59.67 -17.42
C GLN A 416 15.74 60.62 -18.55
N PRO A 417 15.22 61.82 -18.21
CA PRO A 417 14.76 62.77 -19.21
C PRO A 417 15.94 63.26 -20.07
N ASP A 418 15.76 63.24 -21.39
CA ASP A 418 16.73 63.74 -22.36
C ASP A 418 16.81 65.28 -22.29
N VAL A 419 17.78 65.79 -21.54
CA VAL A 419 18.06 67.24 -21.38
C VAL A 419 18.79 67.85 -22.58
N MET A 420 19.06 67.09 -23.65
CA MET A 420 19.82 67.56 -24.83
C MET A 420 19.00 67.60 -26.12
N HIS A 421 17.67 67.45 -26.06
CA HIS A 421 16.80 67.63 -27.22
C HIS A 421 16.35 69.09 -27.36
N GLY A 422 17.26 69.93 -27.86
CA GLY A 422 17.01 71.32 -28.21
C GLY A 422 18.31 71.97 -28.67
N THR A 423 18.29 72.61 -29.83
CA THR A 423 19.42 73.33 -30.42
C THR A 423 20.07 74.23 -29.37
N LEU A 424 21.29 73.89 -28.92
CA LEU A 424 22.09 74.80 -28.11
C LEU A 424 22.28 76.09 -28.92
N GLY A 425 21.61 77.18 -28.55
CA GLY A 425 21.99 78.52 -29.01
C GLY A 425 20.97 79.38 -29.73
N GLU A 426 19.65 79.18 -29.59
CA GLU A 426 18.67 80.19 -30.01
C GLU A 426 17.74 80.61 -28.86
N TRP A 427 18.24 81.48 -27.98
CA TRP A 427 17.38 82.26 -27.08
C TRP A 427 16.67 83.34 -27.90
N GLY A 428 15.33 83.34 -27.89
CA GLY A 428 14.52 84.39 -28.52
C GLY A 428 14.77 85.76 -27.89
N GLN A 429 14.58 86.86 -28.65
CA GLN A 429 14.84 88.23 -28.20
C GLN A 429 14.16 88.60 -26.87
N GLU A 430 13.04 87.95 -26.52
CA GLU A 430 12.28 88.19 -25.29
C GLU A 430 12.92 87.61 -24.02
N GLU A 431 13.87 86.67 -24.14
CA GLU A 431 14.47 85.97 -22.99
C GLU A 431 15.80 86.60 -22.54
N ARG A 432 16.24 87.70 -23.17
CA ARG A 432 17.44 88.44 -22.77
C ARG A 432 17.11 89.52 -21.73
N PRO A 433 17.82 89.59 -20.59
CA PRO A 433 17.58 90.62 -19.58
C PRO A 433 17.64 92.03 -20.19
N GLY A 434 16.52 92.75 -20.14
CA GLY A 434 16.39 94.11 -20.67
C GLY A 434 16.09 94.23 -22.16
N GLY A 435 15.80 93.14 -22.88
CA GLY A 435 15.38 93.17 -24.30
C GLY A 435 16.46 93.68 -25.26
N ARG A 436 17.74 93.56 -24.89
CA ARG A 436 18.87 94.03 -25.70
C ARG A 436 19.21 93.08 -26.85
N ASP A 437 19.69 93.65 -27.95
CA ASP A 437 20.29 92.88 -29.04
C ASP A 437 21.60 92.19 -28.62
N ALA A 438 21.97 91.13 -29.35
CA ALA A 438 23.22 90.41 -29.12
C ALA A 438 24.42 91.32 -29.45
N THR A 439 25.40 91.34 -28.56
CA THR A 439 26.69 92.00 -28.80
C THR A 439 27.47 91.28 -29.91
N ALA A 440 28.44 91.97 -30.52
CA ALA A 440 29.31 91.38 -31.55
C ALA A 440 30.02 90.10 -31.06
N PHE A 441 30.46 90.09 -29.80
CA PHE A 441 31.08 88.93 -29.16
C PHE A 441 30.14 87.72 -29.03
N GLU A 442 28.88 87.96 -28.66
CA GLU A 442 27.84 86.91 -28.53
C GLU A 442 27.40 86.37 -29.92
N LYS A 443 27.45 87.20 -30.97
CA LYS A 443 27.19 86.76 -32.36
C LYS A 443 28.33 85.91 -32.93
N GLU A 444 29.57 86.21 -32.58
CA GLU A 444 30.74 85.45 -33.03
C GLU A 444 30.93 84.13 -32.25
N ASN A 445 30.29 83.98 -31.09
CA ASN A 445 30.43 82.80 -30.23
C ASN A 445 29.07 82.23 -29.79
N PRO A 446 28.28 81.63 -30.72
CA PRO A 446 26.90 81.20 -30.45
C PRO A 446 26.76 80.06 -29.44
N ASN A 447 27.86 79.36 -29.11
CA ASN A 447 27.88 78.23 -28.19
C ASN A 447 28.35 78.60 -26.76
N ILE A 448 28.55 79.88 -26.45
CA ILE A 448 28.88 80.30 -25.08
C ILE A 448 27.60 80.34 -24.24
N LEU A 449 27.52 79.43 -23.26
CA LEU A 449 26.59 79.51 -22.13
C LEU A 449 27.00 80.69 -21.24
N MET A 450 26.21 81.76 -21.25
CA MET A 450 26.34 82.85 -20.28
C MET A 450 25.86 82.36 -18.90
N LEU A 451 26.76 81.73 -18.16
CA LEU A 451 26.58 81.40 -16.75
C LEU A 451 26.64 82.70 -15.93
N ASN A 452 25.57 82.98 -15.18
CA ASN A 452 25.47 84.00 -14.12
C ASN A 452 25.51 85.49 -14.53
N ALA A 453 24.33 86.12 -14.59
CA ALA A 453 24.20 87.58 -14.56
C ALA A 453 23.82 88.16 -13.18
N ASN A 454 23.62 87.33 -12.14
CA ASN A 454 23.14 87.82 -10.83
C ASN A 454 24.06 87.53 -9.63
N GLY A 455 25.30 87.04 -9.85
CA GLY A 455 26.35 87.05 -8.81
C GLY A 455 26.08 86.24 -7.53
N SER A 456 25.00 85.46 -7.44
CA SER A 456 24.70 84.58 -6.32
C SER A 456 25.11 83.15 -6.70
N GLY A 457 26.31 82.74 -6.29
CA GLY A 457 26.90 81.43 -6.58
C GLY A 457 26.16 80.23 -6.00
N GLU A 458 24.95 79.97 -6.46
CA GLU A 458 24.18 78.76 -6.16
C GLU A 458 23.88 77.99 -7.46
N PHE A 459 24.47 76.81 -7.58
CA PHE A 459 24.06 75.80 -8.56
C PHE A 459 22.98 74.93 -7.90
N LYS A 460 21.75 74.98 -8.40
CA LYS A 460 20.77 73.90 -8.15
C LYS A 460 21.00 72.81 -9.18
N ASN A 461 21.30 71.60 -8.72
CA ASN A 461 21.31 70.40 -9.56
C ASN A 461 19.95 70.28 -10.29
N MET A 462 19.98 70.12 -11.61
CA MET A 462 18.91 69.46 -12.36
C MET A 462 19.28 67.99 -12.52
#